data_AF-A0A7J3JB04-F1
#
_entry.id   AF-A0A7J3JB04-F1
#
_cell.length_a   1.000
_cell.length_b   1.000
_cell.length_c   1.000
_cell.angle_alpha   90.00
_cell.angle_beta   90.00
_cell.angle_gamma   90.00
#
_symmetry.space_group_name_H-M   'P 1'
#
loop_
_entity.id
_entity.type
_entity.pdbx_description
1 polymer ?
#
loop_
_entity_poly.entity_id
_entity_poly.type
_entity_poly.pdbx_seq_one_letter_code
_entity_poly.pdbx_strand_id
1 'polypeptide(L)'
;MITTLVLIPLMGLAAAFTVQTVQQETPTTTTPVSYDRVALAFSAMLAIGIPAISAGLAISSAGSAAISALTEKPETFFRSFLIVALAEALAIYGLIMGILLWLKL
;
A
#
# COMPACT_ATOMS: atom_id res chain seq x y z
N MET A 1 19.50 13.66 2.26
CA MET A 1 18.06 13.85 1.96
C MET A 1 17.39 12.56 1.50
N ILE A 2 18.00 11.77 0.62
CA ILE A 2 17.48 10.43 0.21
C ILE A 2 17.40 9.44 1.40
N THR A 3 18.35 9.46 2.33
CA THR A 3 18.36 8.58 3.51
C THR A 3 17.19 8.84 4.48
N THR A 4 16.73 10.09 4.60
CA THR A 4 15.61 10.47 5.46
C THR A 4 14.26 10.08 4.84
N LEU A 5 14.15 10.15 3.51
CA LEU A 5 12.95 9.78 2.76
C LEU A 5 12.64 8.28 2.83
N VAL A 6 13.67 7.42 2.95
CA VAL A 6 13.54 5.96 3.08
C VAL A 6 13.34 5.52 4.54
N LEU A 7 13.87 6.27 5.52
CA LEU A 7 13.78 5.92 6.93
C LEU A 7 12.39 6.13 7.53
N ILE A 8 11.64 7.14 7.07
CA ILE A 8 10.28 7.43 7.54
C ILE A 8 9.28 6.29 7.23
N PRO A 9 9.18 5.76 5.98
CA PRO A 9 8.33 4.61 5.73
C PRO A 9 8.83 3.33 6.44
N LEU A 10 10.14 3.20 6.66
CA LEU A 10 10.74 2.06 7.37
C LEU A 10 10.46 2.07 8.89
N MET A 11 10.49 3.25 9.54
CA MET A 11 10.07 3.41 10.94
C MET A 11 8.55 3.31 11.10
N GLY A 12 7.76 3.75 10.11
CA GLY A 12 6.31 3.54 10.10
C GLY A 12 5.94 2.06 10.05
N LEU A 13 6.68 1.26 9.27
CA LEU A 13 6.53 -0.20 9.22
C LEU A 13 6.94 -0.88 10.55
N ALA A 14 7.95 -0.36 11.24
CA ALA A 14 8.35 -0.85 12.57
C ALA A 14 7.32 -0.52 13.66
N ALA A 15 6.72 0.68 13.64
CA ALA A 15 5.67 1.07 14.57
C ALA A 15 4.38 0.22 14.39
N ALA A 16 4.02 -0.09 13.14
CA ALA A 16 2.91 -1.00 12.83
C ALA A 16 3.13 -2.42 13.37
N PHE A 17 4.40 -2.87 13.45
CA PHE A 17 4.76 -4.18 13.99
C PHE A 17 4.66 -4.23 15.54
N THR A 18 4.86 -3.11 16.23
CA THR A 18 4.74 -3.05 17.71
C THR A 18 3.30 -2.89 18.22
N VAL A 19 2.38 -2.37 17.41
CA VAL A 19 0.97 -2.14 17.81
C VAL A 19 0.13 -3.43 17.79
N GLN A 20 0.71 -4.56 17.37
CA GLN A 20 0.01 -5.85 17.25
C GLN A 20 -0.22 -6.61 18.56
N THR A 21 0.11 -6.05 19.73
CA THR A 21 -0.02 -6.75 21.03
C THR A 21 -0.99 -6.12 22.03
N VAL A 22 -2.13 -5.55 21.61
CA VAL A 22 -3.20 -5.14 22.56
C VAL A 22 -4.59 -5.60 22.12
N GLN A 23 -5.12 -6.52 22.94
CA GLN A 23 -6.50 -6.94 23.20
C GLN A 23 -7.46 -7.20 22.03
N GLN A 24 -7.63 -8.48 21.71
CA GLN A 24 -8.97 -9.00 21.42
C GLN A 24 -9.67 -9.22 22.77
N GLU A 25 -10.60 -8.32 23.10
CA GLU A 25 -11.52 -8.50 24.21
C GLU A 25 -12.49 -9.63 23.87
N THR A 26 -12.52 -10.64 24.74
CA THR A 26 -13.36 -11.83 24.71
C THR A 26 -14.86 -11.48 24.71
N PRO A 27 -15.67 -11.90 23.72
CA PRO A 27 -17.04 -12.30 23.95
C PRO A 27 -17.08 -13.82 23.98
N THR A 28 -17.39 -14.33 25.16
CA THR A 28 -17.62 -15.73 25.47
C THR A 28 -18.70 -16.29 24.55
N THR A 29 -18.32 -16.96 23.46
CA THR A 29 -19.15 -17.96 22.80
C THR A 29 -18.21 -18.96 22.15
N THR A 30 -18.35 -20.22 22.52
CA THR A 30 -17.59 -21.37 22.04
C THR A 30 -17.89 -21.65 20.56
N THR A 31 -17.38 -20.82 19.65
CA THR A 31 -17.26 -21.14 18.23
C THR A 31 -15.78 -21.42 17.94
N PRO A 32 -15.45 -22.55 17.30
CA PRO A 32 -14.07 -22.86 16.98
C PRO A 32 -13.52 -21.72 16.11
N VAL A 33 -12.36 -21.18 16.47
CA VAL A 33 -11.62 -20.22 15.65
C VAL A 33 -11.38 -20.86 14.28
N SER A 34 -12.22 -20.50 13.30
CA SER A 34 -12.03 -20.93 11.91
C SER A 34 -10.72 -20.33 11.39
N TYR A 35 -9.70 -21.18 11.24
CA TYR A 35 -8.41 -20.84 10.63
C TYR A 35 -8.57 -20.08 9.30
N ASP A 36 -9.67 -20.35 8.58
CA ASP A 36 -10.06 -19.66 7.35
C ASP A 36 -10.17 -18.13 7.51
N ARG A 37 -10.68 -17.62 8.63
CA ARG A 37 -10.87 -16.17 8.83
C ARG A 37 -9.54 -15.45 9.06
N VAL A 38 -8.65 -16.07 9.82
CA VAL A 38 -7.31 -15.51 10.09
C VAL A 38 -6.46 -15.55 8.83
N ALA A 39 -6.52 -16.64 8.06
CA ALA A 39 -5.84 -16.75 6.78
C ALA A 39 -6.36 -15.72 5.75
N LEU A 40 -7.69 -15.52 5.68
CA LEU A 40 -8.31 -14.51 4.83
C LEU A 40 -7.86 -13.09 5.20
N ALA A 41 -7.89 -12.72 6.48
CA ALA A 41 -7.46 -11.41 6.95
C ALA A 41 -5.97 -11.14 6.65
N PHE A 42 -5.10 -12.13 6.89
CA PHE A 42 -3.68 -12.02 6.59
C PHE A 42 -3.42 -11.85 5.08
N SER A 43 -4.13 -12.60 4.25
CA SER A 43 -4.02 -12.49 2.78
C SER A 43 -4.52 -11.13 2.25
N ALA A 44 -5.57 -10.55 2.87
CA ALA A 44 -6.07 -9.23 2.50
C ALA A 44 -5.04 -8.12 2.79
N MET A 45 -4.36 -8.18 3.93
CA MET A 45 -3.30 -7.22 4.26
C MET A 45 -2.13 -7.30 3.28
N LEU A 46 -1.70 -8.51 2.90
CA LEU A 46 -0.63 -8.72 1.92
C LEU A 46 -1.02 -8.22 0.52
N ALA A 47 -2.27 -8.46 0.11
CA ALA A 47 -2.80 -8.04 -1.18
C ALA A 47 -2.83 -6.51 -1.34
N ILE A 48 -3.00 -5.76 -0.25
CA ILE A 48 -2.97 -4.28 -0.28
C ILE A 48 -1.55 -3.76 -0.07
N GLY A 49 -0.82 -4.32 0.90
CA GLY A 49 0.48 -3.79 1.34
C GLY A 49 1.58 -3.90 0.29
N ILE A 50 1.71 -5.05 -0.37
CA ILE A 50 2.80 -5.25 -1.35
C ILE A 50 2.62 -4.34 -2.59
N PRO A 51 1.42 -4.27 -3.21
CA PRO A 51 1.22 -3.38 -4.35
C PRO A 51 1.42 -1.91 -3.99
N ALA A 52 0.95 -1.45 -2.83
CA ALA A 52 1.12 -0.07 -2.38
C ALA A 52 2.61 0.32 -2.24
N ILE A 53 3.43 -0.54 -1.65
CA ILE A 53 4.88 -0.30 -1.53
C ILE A 53 5.54 -0.26 -2.91
N SER A 54 5.20 -1.21 -3.79
CA SER A 54 5.78 -1.28 -5.14
C SER A 54 5.41 -0.07 -6.01
N ALA A 55 4.14 0.38 -5.95
CA ALA A 55 3.67 1.55 -6.65
C ALA A 55 4.35 2.81 -6.13
N GLY A 56 4.46 2.97 -4.80
CA GLY A 56 5.15 4.11 -4.18
C GLY A 56 6.61 4.24 -4.64
N LEU A 57 7.33 3.12 -4.77
CA LEU A 57 8.69 3.12 -5.31
C LEU A 57 8.72 3.53 -6.79
N ALA A 58 7.83 2.98 -7.63
CA ALA A 58 7.73 3.36 -9.04
C ALA A 58 7.42 4.85 -9.20
N ILE A 59 6.43 5.36 -8.46
CA ILE A 59 5.99 6.75 -8.48
C ILE A 59 7.09 7.70 -8.01
N SER A 60 7.87 7.33 -6.99
CA SER A 60 8.96 8.19 -6.51
C SER A 60 9.97 8.53 -7.62
N SER A 61 10.29 7.54 -8.47
CA SER A 61 11.19 7.71 -9.60
C SER A 61 10.51 8.43 -10.77
N ALA A 62 9.33 7.97 -11.19
CA ALA A 62 8.59 8.53 -12.33
C ALA A 62 8.13 9.98 -12.07
N GLY A 63 7.69 10.28 -10.85
CA GLY A 63 7.24 11.60 -10.44
C GLY A 63 8.39 12.63 -10.46
N SER A 64 9.58 12.25 -9.99
CA SER A 64 10.75 13.13 -10.04
C SER A 64 11.15 13.49 -11.48
N ALA A 65 11.14 12.50 -12.38
CA ALA A 65 11.41 12.69 -13.80
C ALA A 65 10.32 13.55 -14.48
N ALA A 66 9.05 13.32 -14.12
CA ALA A 66 7.92 14.08 -14.66
C ALA A 66 8.00 15.58 -14.30
N ILE A 67 8.35 15.91 -13.04
CA ILE A 67 8.51 17.30 -12.60
C ILE A 67 9.71 17.95 -13.30
N SER A 68 10.83 17.23 -13.45
CA SER A 68 12.00 17.76 -14.17
C SER A 68 11.66 18.06 -15.64
N ALA A 69 10.98 17.13 -16.33
CA ALA A 69 10.55 17.34 -17.71
C ALA A 69 9.55 18.51 -17.86
N LEU A 70 8.69 18.71 -16.87
CA LEU A 70 7.75 19.83 -16.82
C LEU A 70 8.46 21.19 -16.77
N THR A 71 9.61 21.29 -16.10
CA THR A 71 10.39 22.55 -16.06
C THR A 71 11.03 22.91 -17.40
N GLU A 72 11.37 21.91 -18.23
CA GLU A 72 11.95 22.15 -19.55
C GLU A 72 10.88 22.38 -20.62
N LYS A 73 9.84 21.53 -20.63
CA LYS A 73 8.79 21.52 -21.66
C LYS A 73 7.42 21.40 -21.01
N PRO A 74 6.76 22.51 -20.66
CA PRO A 74 5.47 22.47 -19.98
C PRO A 74 4.36 21.81 -20.81
N GLU A 75 4.50 21.83 -22.14
CA GLU A 75 3.61 21.10 -23.06
C GLU A 75 3.59 19.58 -22.86
N THR A 76 4.63 18.99 -22.25
CA THR A 76 4.71 17.55 -21.97
C THR A 76 4.05 17.14 -20.65
N PHE A 77 3.50 18.09 -19.88
CA PHE A 77 2.88 17.84 -18.57
C PHE A 77 1.95 16.62 -18.56
N PHE A 78 0.96 16.59 -19.46
CA PHE A 78 -0.06 15.55 -19.46
C PHE A 78 0.52 14.17 -19.79
N ARG A 79 1.49 14.09 -20.71
CA ARG A 79 2.15 12.82 -21.08
C ARG A 79 2.96 12.27 -19.92
N SER A 80 3.70 13.13 -19.22
CA SER A 80 4.50 12.75 -18.05
C SER A 80 3.62 12.38 -16.86
N PHE A 81 2.55 13.13 -16.61
CA PHE A 81 1.58 12.82 -15.56
C PHE A 81 0.85 11.50 -15.79
N LEU A 82 0.51 11.17 -17.04
CA LEU A 82 -0.16 9.92 -17.38
C LEU A 82 0.68 8.69 -17.03
N ILE A 83 2.00 8.74 -17.20
CA ILE A 83 2.92 7.66 -16.81
C ILE A 83 2.90 7.45 -15.29
N VAL A 84 2.89 8.54 -14.51
CA VAL A 84 2.80 8.47 -13.04
C VAL A 84 1.44 7.90 -12.60
N ALA A 85 0.35 8.33 -13.24
CA ALA A 85 -0.99 7.83 -12.94
C ALA A 85 -1.15 6.33 -13.28
N LEU A 86 -0.51 5.83 -14.34
CA LEU A 86 -0.51 4.39 -14.61
C LEU A 86 0.28 3.59 -13.57
N ALA A 87 1.32 4.16 -12.97
CA ALA A 87 2.03 3.50 -11.87
C ALA A 87 1.15 3.36 -10.61
N GLU A 88 0.30 4.36 -10.32
CA GLU A 88 -0.67 4.32 -9.21
C GLU A 88 -1.73 3.22 -9.39
N ALA A 89 -2.12 2.91 -10.62
CA ALA A 89 -3.12 1.89 -10.91
C ALA A 89 -2.79 0.51 -10.32
N LEU A 90 -1.49 0.21 -10.13
CA LEU A 90 -1.05 -1.03 -9.48
C LEU A 90 -1.48 -1.08 -7.99
N ALA A 91 -1.38 0.03 -7.26
CA ALA A 91 -1.85 0.11 -5.88
C ALA A 91 -3.38 -0.01 -5.80
N ILE A 92 -4.10 0.64 -6.71
CA ILE A 92 -5.57 0.55 -6.79
C ILE A 92 -6.02 -0.89 -7.04
N TYR A 93 -5.32 -1.64 -7.89
CA TYR A 93 -5.64 -3.05 -8.11
C TYR A 93 -5.46 -3.89 -6.84
N GLY A 94 -4.38 -3.67 -6.08
CA GLY A 94 -4.16 -4.29 -4.77
C GLY A 94 -5.26 -3.95 -3.76
N LEU A 95 -5.68 -2.68 -3.71
CA LEU A 95 -6.78 -2.21 -2.87
C LEU A 95 -8.10 -2.89 -3.24
N ILE A 96 -8.43 -2.97 -4.53
CA ILE A 96 -9.65 -3.66 -5.01
C ILE A 96 -9.64 -5.13 -4.57
N MET A 97 -8.53 -5.84 -4.76
CA MET A 97 -8.43 -7.24 -4.34
C MET A 97 -8.56 -7.41 -2.83
N GLY A 98 -7.98 -6.51 -2.03
CA GLY A 98 -8.16 -6.49 -0.58
C GLY A 98 -9.61 -6.25 -0.15
N ILE A 99 -10.31 -5.32 -0.79
CA ILE A 99 -11.73 -5.06 -0.54
C ILE A 99 -12.59 -6.26 -0.94
N LEU A 100 -12.28 -6.94 -2.06
CA LEU A 100 -12.98 -8.15 -2.49
C LEU A 100 -12.81 -9.29 -1.49
N LEU A 101 -11.60 -9.46 -0.95
CA LEU A 101 -11.32 -10.42 0.13
C LEU A 101 -12.08 -10.07 1.41
N TRP A 102 -12.15 -8.78 1.76
CA TRP A 102 -12.90 -8.28 2.91
C TRP A 102 -14.40 -8.53 2.78
N LEU A 103 -14.97 -8.25 1.61
CA LEU A 103 -16.40 -8.45 1.36
C LEU A 103 -16.81 -9.94 1.37
N LYS A 104 -15.84 -10.85 1.17
CA LYS A 104 -16.08 -12.29 1.20
C LYS A 104 -16.08 -12.88 2.62
N LEU A 105 -15.64 -12.12 3.63
CA LEU A 105 -15.73 -12.48 5.05
C LEU A 105 -17.14 -12.24 5.60
#